data_AF-U6FE10-F1
#
_entry.id   AF-U6FE10-F1
#
_cell.length_a   1.000
_cell.length_b   1.000
_cell.length_c   1.000
_cell.angle_alpha   90.00
_cell.angle_beta   90.00
_cell.angle_gamma   90.00
#
_symmetry.space_group_name_H-M   'P 1'
#
loop_
_entity.id
_entity.type
_entity.pdbx_description
1 polymer ?
#
loop_
_entity_poly.entity_id
_entity_poly.type
_entity_poly.pdbx_seq_one_letter_code
_entity_poly.pdbx_strand_id
1 'polypeptide(L)'
;MRLGKVIIISALLGVSTPFLANQTSVVQAAQETQNNTFTLQITSYAYRKDGKQVHLDELRDADGEKVTLKQNGQVTLIPKGTVLKYYGKPTPLKTYIGTSSQTSNGDIKMYYSIGNGYYINAKNVGLPNGPANLTIDHNSYVYNYKGQRKKAKTIKRIPL
;
A
#
# COMPACT_ATOMS: atom_id res chain seq x y z
N MET A 1 24.68 54.26 -14.56
CA MET A 1 25.27 54.20 -13.19
C MET A 1 24.14 53.71 -12.27
N ARG A 2 24.24 52.51 -11.70
CA ARG A 2 24.57 52.22 -10.27
C ARG A 2 23.67 53.03 -9.33
N LEU A 3 22.90 52.52 -8.36
CA LEU A 3 22.96 51.41 -7.40
C LEU A 3 21.52 50.84 -7.22
N GLY A 4 21.18 49.59 -6.87
CA GLY A 4 21.90 48.60 -6.09
C GLY A 4 21.36 48.49 -4.65
N LYS A 5 20.31 47.66 -4.44
CA LYS A 5 19.86 46.92 -3.22
C LYS A 5 19.94 47.58 -1.82
N VAL A 6 18.85 47.49 -1.07
CA VAL A 6 18.89 47.35 0.41
C VAL A 6 18.01 46.17 0.81
N ILE A 7 18.67 45.17 1.40
CA ILE A 7 18.11 44.01 2.09
C ILE A 7 18.22 44.34 3.58
N ILE A 8 17.11 44.31 4.32
CA ILE A 8 17.14 44.38 5.79
C ILE A 8 17.07 42.94 6.31
N ILE A 9 18.23 42.42 6.74
CA ILE A 9 18.33 41.21 7.57
C ILE A 9 18.44 41.70 9.01
N SER A 10 17.39 41.47 9.79
CA SER A 10 17.42 41.65 11.24
C SER A 10 17.94 40.37 11.88
N ALA A 11 19.20 40.37 12.30
CA ALA A 11 19.76 39.33 13.16
C ALA A 11 19.41 39.63 14.61
N LEU A 12 18.66 38.75 15.28
CA LEU A 12 18.55 38.76 16.73
C LEU A 12 19.32 37.55 17.29
N LEU A 13 20.48 37.84 17.86
CA LEU A 13 21.29 36.90 18.62
C LEU A 13 20.64 36.70 19.99
N GLY A 14 20.02 35.53 20.17
CA GLY A 14 19.59 35.03 21.48
C GLY A 14 20.39 33.77 21.83
N VAL A 15 21.35 33.91 22.74
CA VAL A 15 22.07 32.80 23.39
C VAL A 15 21.23 32.28 24.56
N SER A 16 20.81 31.01 24.51
CA SER A 16 20.40 30.26 25.70
C SER A 16 20.54 28.74 25.48
N THR A 17 21.52 28.15 26.18
CA THR A 17 21.66 26.77 26.69
C THR A 17 21.16 25.57 25.87
N PRO A 18 21.97 24.51 25.68
CA PRO A 18 21.52 23.25 25.10
C PRO A 18 20.69 22.47 26.12
N PHE A 19 19.36 22.51 26.00
CA PHE A 19 18.53 21.45 26.55
C PHE A 19 18.67 20.24 25.62
N LEU A 20 19.34 19.18 26.09
CA LEU A 20 19.22 17.85 25.49
C LEU A 20 17.79 17.35 25.72
N ALA A 21 16.89 17.71 24.82
CA ALA A 21 15.67 16.96 24.62
C ALA A 21 16.04 15.69 23.84
N ASN A 22 16.00 14.56 24.53
CA ASN A 22 16.11 13.24 23.94
C ASN A 22 15.03 13.14 22.85
N GLN A 23 15.41 13.30 21.58
CA GLN A 23 14.51 13.11 20.45
C GLN A 23 14.18 11.62 20.40
N THR A 24 13.14 11.20 21.12
CA THR A 24 12.37 10.05 20.69
C THR A 24 11.90 10.40 19.28
N SER A 25 12.46 9.73 18.28
CA SER A 25 11.98 9.78 16.92
C SER A 25 10.53 9.33 16.94
N VAL A 26 9.62 10.29 17.06
CA VAL A 26 8.24 10.10 16.64
C VAL A 26 8.37 9.86 15.15
N VAL A 27 8.40 8.58 14.76
CA VAL A 27 8.20 8.17 13.38
C VAL A 27 6.90 8.82 12.99
N GLN A 28 7.01 9.93 12.25
CA GLN A 28 5.89 10.68 11.75
C GLN A 28 5.05 9.68 10.96
N ALA A 29 3.93 9.26 11.54
CA ALA A 29 2.96 8.42 10.86
C ALA A 29 2.64 9.15 9.56
N ALA A 30 3.03 8.53 8.44
CA ALA A 30 2.78 9.09 7.12
C ALA A 30 1.32 9.51 7.07
N GLN A 31 1.08 10.78 6.73
CA GLN A 31 -0.27 11.35 6.65
C GLN A 31 -1.18 10.37 5.91
N GLU A 32 -2.27 10.00 6.58
CA GLU A 32 -3.35 9.16 6.08
C GLU A 32 -4.18 9.95 5.05
N THR A 33 -3.53 10.47 4.00
CA THR A 33 -4.14 11.42 3.06
C THR A 33 -4.80 10.75 1.87
N GLN A 34 -4.82 9.42 1.80
CA GLN A 34 -5.57 8.69 0.78
C GLN A 34 -6.42 7.62 1.46
N ASN A 35 -7.75 7.72 1.29
CA ASN A 35 -8.74 6.68 1.61
C ASN A 35 -8.58 5.48 0.67
N ASN A 36 -7.37 4.94 0.63
CA ASN A 36 -6.97 3.85 -0.22
C ASN A 36 -7.55 2.56 0.36
N THR A 37 -8.61 2.05 -0.26
CA THR A 37 -9.25 0.81 0.21
C THR A 37 -9.36 -0.21 -0.91
N PHE A 38 -9.45 -1.47 -0.54
CA PHE A 38 -9.94 -2.52 -1.43
C PHE A 38 -10.87 -3.44 -0.66
N THR A 39 -11.74 -4.13 -1.39
CA THR A 39 -12.59 -5.19 -0.85
C THR A 39 -12.01 -6.55 -1.24
N LEU A 40 -11.91 -7.47 -0.28
CA LEU A 40 -11.56 -8.86 -0.57
C LEU A 40 -12.67 -9.54 -1.36
N GLN A 41 -12.36 -10.01 -2.57
CA GLN A 41 -13.31 -10.75 -3.41
C GLN A 41 -13.37 -12.24 -3.05
N ILE A 42 -12.30 -12.74 -2.42
CA ILE A 42 -12.21 -14.09 -1.87
C ILE A 42 -11.52 -14.06 -0.50
N THR A 43 -11.77 -15.09 0.31
CA THR A 43 -11.05 -15.30 1.58
C THR A 43 -9.55 -15.33 1.33
N SER A 44 -8.79 -14.65 2.18
CA SER A 44 -7.38 -14.35 1.92
C SER A 44 -6.50 -14.61 3.13
N TYR A 45 -5.24 -15.00 2.89
CA TYR A 45 -4.22 -15.04 3.92
C TYR A 45 -3.52 -13.69 4.03
N ALA A 46 -2.99 -13.40 5.23
CA ALA A 46 -2.02 -12.35 5.43
C ALA A 46 -0.60 -12.87 5.24
N TYR A 47 0.26 -12.04 4.64
CA TYR A 47 1.64 -12.37 4.33
C TYR A 47 2.61 -11.37 4.95
N ARG A 48 3.82 -11.83 5.26
CA ARG A 48 4.96 -10.95 5.57
C ARG A 48 5.71 -10.59 4.28
N LYS A 49 6.63 -9.63 4.39
CA LYS A 49 7.48 -9.18 3.27
C LYS A 49 8.34 -10.32 2.66
N ASP A 50 8.64 -11.36 3.43
CA ASP A 50 9.36 -12.55 2.97
C ASP A 50 8.46 -13.56 2.22
N GLY A 51 7.16 -13.29 2.11
CA GLY A 51 6.21 -14.13 1.40
C GLY A 51 5.55 -15.23 2.22
N LYS A 52 5.84 -15.32 3.51
CA LYS A 52 5.25 -16.34 4.38
C LYS A 52 3.87 -15.92 4.87
N GLN A 53 2.96 -16.88 4.91
CA GLN A 53 1.66 -16.72 5.59
C GLN A 53 1.89 -16.60 7.09
N VAL A 54 1.06 -15.80 7.76
CA VAL A 54 1.20 -15.56 9.20
C VAL A 54 -0.11 -15.61 9.95
N HIS A 55 0.03 -15.87 11.25
CA HIS A 55 -0.98 -15.63 12.26
C HIS A 55 -1.08 -14.15 12.59
N LEU A 56 -2.31 -13.65 12.71
CA LEU A 56 -2.69 -12.32 13.14
C LEU A 56 -3.62 -12.45 14.34
N ASP A 57 -3.28 -11.82 15.45
CA ASP A 57 -4.13 -11.74 16.64
C ASP A 57 -5.29 -10.76 16.43
N GLU A 58 -5.01 -9.66 15.73
CA GLU A 58 -5.99 -8.62 15.42
C GLU A 58 -5.74 -8.05 14.03
N LEU A 59 -6.84 -7.73 13.36
CA LEU A 59 -6.87 -6.95 12.13
C LEU A 59 -8.05 -6.00 12.24
N ARG A 60 -7.84 -4.74 11.84
CA ARG A 60 -8.89 -3.74 11.72
C ARG A 60 -9.22 -3.52 10.25
N ASP A 61 -10.49 -3.31 9.96
CA ASP A 61 -10.95 -2.98 8.63
C ASP A 61 -10.66 -1.50 8.29
N ALA A 62 -11.13 -1.05 7.14
CA ALA A 62 -10.90 0.31 6.67
C ALA A 62 -11.55 1.37 7.58
N ASP A 63 -12.63 1.03 8.28
CA ASP A 63 -13.35 1.92 9.20
C ASP A 63 -12.76 1.86 10.61
N GLY A 64 -11.83 0.92 10.86
CA GLY A 64 -11.16 0.73 12.15
C GLY A 64 -11.81 -0.34 13.02
N GLU A 65 -12.85 -1.00 12.53
CA GLU A 65 -13.59 -2.04 13.24
C GLU A 65 -12.81 -3.36 13.23
N LYS A 66 -12.98 -4.16 14.28
CA LYS A 66 -12.27 -5.43 14.41
C LYS A 66 -12.84 -6.46 13.44
N VAL A 67 -11.96 -7.04 12.62
CA VAL A 67 -12.33 -8.10 11.67
C VAL A 67 -12.42 -9.44 12.39
N THR A 68 -13.48 -10.21 12.13
CA THR A 68 -13.59 -11.60 12.58
C THR A 68 -12.67 -12.50 11.76
N LEU A 69 -11.57 -12.93 12.38
CA LEU A 69 -10.53 -13.74 11.75
C LEU A 69 -10.76 -15.24 12.00
N LYS A 70 -10.50 -16.08 11.00
CA LYS A 70 -10.50 -17.54 11.16
C LYS A 70 -9.07 -18.06 11.21
N GLN A 71 -8.68 -18.65 12.34
CA GLN A 71 -7.35 -19.23 12.50
C GLN A 71 -7.32 -20.67 11.96
N ASN A 72 -6.24 -21.03 11.29
CA ASN A 72 -5.95 -22.39 10.84
C ASN A 72 -4.48 -22.71 11.13
N GLY A 73 -4.21 -23.28 12.30
CA GLY A 73 -2.83 -23.49 12.77
C GLY A 73 -2.07 -22.17 12.89
N GLN A 74 -0.96 -22.03 12.18
CA GLN A 74 -0.11 -20.84 12.21
C GLN A 74 -0.48 -19.76 11.18
N VAL A 75 -1.63 -19.88 10.51
CA VAL A 75 -2.06 -18.93 9.48
C VAL A 75 -3.46 -18.39 9.76
N THR A 76 -3.66 -17.13 9.38
CA THR A 76 -4.96 -16.46 9.50
C THR A 76 -5.65 -16.33 8.16
N LEU A 77 -6.94 -16.70 8.13
CA LEU A 77 -7.86 -16.44 7.04
C LEU A 77 -8.71 -15.19 7.35
N ILE A 78 -8.62 -14.22 6.46
CA ILE A 78 -9.41 -12.99 6.45
C ILE A 78 -10.62 -13.22 5.53
N PRO A 79 -11.85 -12.98 6.00
CA PRO A 79 -13.06 -13.32 5.25
C PRO A 79 -13.22 -12.46 3.98
N LYS A 80 -13.86 -13.05 2.96
CA LYS A 80 -14.37 -12.31 1.81
C LYS A 80 -15.27 -11.15 2.27
N GLY A 81 -15.24 -10.04 1.54
CA GLY A 81 -16.04 -8.85 1.83
C GLY A 81 -15.36 -7.87 2.78
N THR A 82 -14.30 -8.28 3.51
CA THR A 82 -13.51 -7.36 4.34
C THR A 82 -12.96 -6.23 3.48
N VAL A 83 -13.18 -4.99 3.92
CA VAL A 83 -12.63 -3.79 3.29
C VAL A 83 -11.40 -3.37 4.08
N LEU A 84 -10.24 -3.29 3.44
CA LEU A 84 -8.99 -2.95 4.12
C LEU A 84 -8.38 -1.68 3.54
N LYS A 85 -7.80 -0.85 4.41
CA LYS A 85 -6.87 0.20 4.00
C LYS A 85 -5.61 -0.42 3.40
N TYR A 86 -5.04 0.25 2.40
CA TYR A 86 -3.76 -0.16 1.83
C TYR A 86 -2.81 1.02 1.60
N TYR A 87 -1.52 0.73 1.62
CA TYR A 87 -0.47 1.74 1.61
C TYR A 87 0.47 1.53 0.42
N GLY A 88 0.59 2.59 -0.39
CA GLY A 88 1.46 2.61 -1.56
C GLY A 88 0.96 1.79 -2.75
N LYS A 89 1.85 1.58 -3.72
CA LYS A 89 1.57 0.74 -4.90
C LYS A 89 1.77 -0.74 -4.54
N PRO A 90 1.06 -1.68 -5.17
CA PRO A 90 1.31 -3.09 -4.92
C PRO A 90 2.75 -3.46 -5.27
N THR A 91 3.35 -4.33 -4.45
CA THR A 91 4.76 -4.71 -4.53
C THR A 91 4.92 -6.20 -4.86
N PRO A 92 5.91 -6.57 -5.69
CA PRO A 92 6.20 -7.97 -5.98
C PRO A 92 6.84 -8.65 -4.77
N LEU A 93 6.25 -9.74 -4.27
CA LEU A 93 6.82 -10.60 -3.23
C LEU A 93 6.96 -12.03 -3.75
N LYS A 94 8.07 -12.68 -3.40
CA LYS A 94 8.19 -14.15 -3.57
C LYS A 94 7.21 -14.81 -2.62
N THR A 95 6.48 -15.83 -3.07
CA THR A 95 5.52 -16.56 -2.23
C THR A 95 5.86 -18.03 -2.21
N TYR A 96 5.91 -18.61 -1.01
CA TYR A 96 6.07 -20.03 -0.80
C TYR A 96 4.68 -20.60 -0.47
N ILE A 97 4.04 -21.29 -1.41
CA ILE A 97 2.75 -21.94 -1.17
C ILE A 97 3.06 -23.42 -0.96
N GLY A 98 2.90 -23.90 0.27
CA GLY A 98 3.16 -25.31 0.64
C GLY A 98 2.17 -26.30 0.04
N THR A 99 2.09 -26.37 -1.30
CA THR A 99 1.32 -27.38 -2.04
C THR A 99 2.29 -28.23 -2.85
N SER A 100 1.99 -29.53 -2.95
CA SER A 100 2.81 -30.62 -3.55
C SER A 100 3.20 -30.46 -5.03
N SER A 101 2.93 -29.32 -5.65
CA SER A 101 3.24 -29.01 -7.06
C SER A 101 4.01 -27.70 -7.21
N GLN A 102 4.94 -27.38 -6.31
CA GLN A 102 5.78 -26.18 -6.44
C GLN A 102 7.21 -26.49 -6.86
N THR A 103 7.66 -25.77 -7.87
CA THR A 103 9.07 -25.64 -8.24
C THR A 103 9.80 -24.84 -7.14
N SER A 104 11.02 -25.24 -6.83
CA SER A 104 11.85 -24.77 -5.71
C SER A 104 12.21 -23.27 -5.70
N ASN A 105 11.66 -22.46 -6.63
CA ASN A 105 12.10 -21.09 -6.90
C ASN A 105 11.15 -19.98 -6.41
N GLY A 106 9.94 -20.31 -5.94
CA GLY A 106 8.96 -19.35 -5.43
C GLY A 106 8.36 -18.44 -6.51
N ASP A 107 7.03 -18.39 -6.60
CA ASP A 107 6.35 -17.49 -7.55
C ASP A 107 6.44 -16.04 -7.05
N ILE A 108 6.80 -15.11 -7.94
CA ILE A 108 6.67 -13.67 -7.66
C ILE A 108 5.23 -13.25 -7.96
N LYS A 109 4.50 -12.79 -6.94
CA LYS A 109 3.13 -12.26 -7.07
C LYS A 109 3.06 -10.84 -6.54
N MET A 110 2.05 -10.08 -6.94
CA MET A 110 1.84 -8.71 -6.48
C MET A 110 1.02 -8.70 -5.19
N TYR A 111 1.37 -7.80 -4.26
CA TYR A 111 0.73 -7.69 -2.97
C TYR A 111 0.49 -6.23 -2.57
N TYR A 112 -0.64 -5.96 -1.93
CA TYR A 112 -0.90 -4.68 -1.28
C TYR A 112 -0.41 -4.71 0.17
N SER A 113 0.34 -3.70 0.60
CA SER A 113 0.65 -3.48 2.02
C SER A 113 -0.60 -2.99 2.73
N ILE A 114 -0.97 -3.63 3.83
CA ILE A 114 -2.09 -3.22 4.70
C ILE A 114 -1.60 -2.63 6.03
N GLY A 115 -0.31 -2.27 6.10
CA GLY A 115 0.32 -1.72 7.31
C GLY A 115 0.90 -2.80 8.23
N ASN A 116 1.63 -2.37 9.27
CA ASN A 116 2.22 -3.25 10.30
C ASN A 116 3.07 -4.41 9.76
N GLY A 117 3.65 -4.25 8.56
CA GLY A 117 4.46 -5.26 7.89
C GLY A 117 3.66 -6.42 7.28
N TYR A 118 2.35 -6.26 7.11
CA TYR A 118 1.45 -7.27 6.53
C TYR A 118 1.01 -6.91 5.11
N TYR A 119 0.76 -7.96 4.33
CA TYR A 119 0.50 -7.89 2.92
C TYR A 119 -0.65 -8.82 2.50
N ILE A 120 -1.44 -8.38 1.52
CA ILE A 120 -2.55 -9.13 0.93
C ILE A 120 -2.28 -9.36 -0.56
N ASN A 121 -2.51 -10.59 -1.04
CA ASN A 121 -2.29 -10.92 -2.44
C ASN A 121 -3.25 -10.11 -3.34
N ALA A 122 -2.69 -9.37 -4.29
CA ALA A 122 -3.44 -8.48 -5.17
C ALA A 122 -4.45 -9.23 -6.06
N LYS A 123 -4.27 -10.55 -6.30
CA LYS A 123 -5.25 -11.35 -7.04
C LYS A 123 -6.56 -11.57 -6.28
N ASN A 124 -6.54 -11.41 -4.95
CA ASN A 124 -7.69 -11.69 -4.10
C ASN A 124 -8.54 -10.44 -3.84
N VAL A 125 -8.05 -9.26 -4.25
CA VAL A 125 -8.71 -7.99 -4.00
C VAL A 125 -9.53 -7.57 -5.23
N GLY A 126 -10.62 -6.86 -5.00
CA GLY A 126 -11.38 -6.20 -6.06
C GLY A 126 -10.64 -4.98 -6.59
N LEU A 127 -11.31 -4.22 -7.45
CA LEU A 127 -10.77 -2.94 -7.92
C LEU A 127 -10.47 -2.03 -6.73
N PRO A 128 -9.20 -1.64 -6.47
CA PRO A 128 -8.85 -0.80 -5.34
C PRO A 128 -9.38 0.61 -5.57
N ASN A 129 -9.98 1.20 -4.54
CA ASN A 129 -10.24 2.63 -4.47
C ASN A 129 -8.94 3.32 -4.04
N GLY A 130 -8.17 3.84 -5.00
CA GLY A 130 -6.87 4.46 -4.76
C GLY A 130 -5.95 4.38 -5.98
N PRO A 131 -4.65 4.72 -5.86
CA PRO A 131 -3.71 4.66 -6.97
C PRO A 131 -3.48 3.19 -7.37
N ALA A 132 -4.19 2.78 -8.42
CA ALA A 132 -4.08 1.46 -9.02
C ALA A 132 -3.69 1.59 -10.50
N ASN A 133 -2.80 0.72 -10.95
CA ASN A 133 -2.62 0.49 -12.38
C ASN A 133 -3.55 -0.66 -12.77
N LEU A 134 -4.48 -0.40 -13.68
CA LEU A 134 -5.25 -1.46 -14.31
C LEU A 134 -4.39 -2.06 -15.42
N THR A 135 -3.99 -3.32 -15.28
CA THR A 135 -3.41 -4.07 -16.39
C THR A 135 -4.52 -4.38 -17.38
N ILE A 136 -4.26 -4.11 -18.65
CA ILE A 136 -5.21 -4.45 -19.71
C ILE A 136 -4.74 -5.72 -20.39
N ASP A 137 -5.55 -6.77 -20.34
CA ASP A 137 -5.26 -8.04 -21.00
C ASP A 137 -5.59 -7.99 -22.51
N HIS A 138 -4.97 -8.91 -23.25
CA HIS A 138 -5.19 -9.30 -24.66
C HIS A 138 -6.02 -8.35 -25.55
N ASN A 139 -5.38 -7.78 -26.58
CA ASN A 139 -6.01 -7.05 -27.69
C ASN A 139 -6.98 -5.91 -27.31
N SER A 140 -6.88 -5.41 -26.09
CA SER A 140 -7.68 -4.29 -25.64
C SER A 140 -7.10 -2.95 -26.09
N TYR A 141 -7.99 -2.00 -26.38
CA TYR A 141 -7.65 -0.64 -26.79
C TYR A 141 -8.33 0.37 -25.87
N VAL A 142 -7.62 1.46 -25.56
CA VAL A 142 -8.19 2.59 -24.83
C VAL A 142 -8.57 3.68 -25.81
N TYR A 143 -9.78 4.23 -25.66
CA TYR A 143 -10.31 5.29 -26.51
C TYR A 143 -10.24 6.63 -25.78
N ASN A 144 -9.84 7.68 -26.49
CA ASN A 144 -10.00 9.05 -25.97
C ASN A 144 -11.41 9.60 -26.26
N TYR A 145 -11.73 10.78 -25.73
CA TYR A 145 -13.03 11.44 -25.93
C TYR A 145 -13.36 11.75 -27.41
N LYS A 146 -12.36 11.73 -28.30
CA LYS A 146 -12.51 11.91 -29.76
C LYS A 146 -12.67 10.57 -30.49
N GLY A 147 -12.77 9.44 -29.79
CA GLY A 147 -12.89 8.10 -30.38
C GLY A 147 -11.60 7.53 -30.95
N GLN A 148 -10.45 8.17 -30.72
CA GLN A 148 -9.15 7.66 -31.20
C GLN A 148 -8.63 6.58 -30.24
N ARG A 149 -8.18 5.46 -30.80
CA ARG A 149 -7.68 4.30 -30.03
C ARG A 149 -6.17 4.34 -29.80
N LYS A 150 -5.71 3.89 -28.63
CA LYS A 150 -4.30 3.61 -28.33
C LYS A 150 -4.15 2.26 -27.65
N LYS A 151 -3.14 1.49 -28.06
CA LYS A 151 -2.74 0.27 -27.35
C LYS A 151 -2.06 0.68 -26.05
N ALA A 152 -2.59 0.25 -24.91
CA ALA A 152 -2.02 0.49 -23.60
C ALA A 152 -1.87 -0.85 -22.87
N LYS A 153 -0.72 -1.06 -22.21
CA LYS A 153 -0.51 -2.23 -21.35
C LYS A 153 -1.08 -2.00 -19.94
N THR A 154 -1.09 -0.75 -19.50
CA THR A 154 -1.59 -0.34 -18.19
C THR A 154 -2.30 1.01 -18.29
N ILE A 155 -3.35 1.20 -17.49
CA ILE A 155 -4.01 2.49 -17.28
C ILE A 155 -3.80 2.90 -15.83
N LYS A 156 -3.29 4.11 -15.60
CA LYS A 156 -3.24 4.68 -14.27
C LYS A 156 -4.64 5.17 -13.88
N ARG A 157 -5.21 4.62 -12.82
CA ARG A 157 -6.40 5.17 -12.19
C ARG A 157 -6.04 6.48 -11.48
N ILE A 158 -6.80 7.53 -11.77
CA ILE A 158 -6.81 8.75 -10.95
C ILE A 158 -7.89 8.54 -9.89
N PRO A 159 -7.60 8.73 -8.58
CA PRO A 159 -8.63 8.70 -7.55
C PRO A 159 -9.73 9.71 -7.90
N LEU A 160 -10.99 9.32 -7.73
CA LEU A 160 -12.14 10.25 -7.87
C LEU A 160 -12.19 11.20 -6.67
#